data_AF-A0A7C4HI94-F1
#
_entry.id   AF-A0A7C4HI94-F1
#
_cell.length_a   1.000
_cell.length_b   1.000
_cell.length_c   1.000
_cell.angle_alpha   90.00
_cell.angle_beta   90.00
_cell.angle_gamma   90.00
#
_symmetry.space_group_name_H-M   'P 1'
#
loop_
_entity.id
_entity.type
_entity.pdbx_description
1 polymer ?
#
loop_
_entity_poly.entity_id
_entity_poly.type
_entity_poly.pdbx_seq_one_letter_code
_entity_poly.pdbx_strand_id
1 'polypeptide(L)' 'MARKKLNRFPAGWDERRTKAIADYYDNQSDEEAAAEIDLGFKQETETVVIVPKKLVPAIKRLIARGCRAG' A
#
# COMPACT_ATOMS: atom_id res chain seq x y z
N MET A 1 -16.26 24.89 22.09
CA MET A 1 -16.16 23.61 21.35
C MET A 1 -15.01 23.71 20.35
N ALA A 2 -13.90 23.01 20.58
CA ALA A 2 -12.77 23.03 19.64
C ALA A 2 -13.06 22.12 18.44
N ARG A 3 -13.02 22.68 17.22
CA ARG A 3 -13.18 21.93 15.97
C ARG A 3 -11.99 20.98 15.83
N LYS A 4 -12.24 19.66 15.86
CA LYS A 4 -11.21 18.63 15.63
C LYS A 4 -10.51 18.94 14.31
N LYS A 5 -9.23 19.36 14.36
CA LYS A 5 -8.41 19.49 13.15
C LYS A 5 -8.40 18.13 12.48
N LEU A 6 -9.03 18.02 11.32
CA LEU A 6 -8.90 16.86 10.47
C LEU A 6 -7.43 16.79 10.06
N ASN A 7 -6.72 15.74 10.47
CA ASN A 7 -5.43 15.47 9.87
C ASN A 7 -5.68 15.23 8.38
N ARG A 8 -5.02 16.00 7.51
CA ARG A 8 -5.12 15.83 6.05
C ARG A 8 -4.59 14.46 5.61
N PHE A 9 -3.78 13.82 6.46
CA PHE A 9 -3.11 12.57 6.18
C PHE A 9 -3.76 11.38 6.88
N PRO A 10 -3.68 10.17 6.28
CA PRO A 10 -4.06 8.94 6.94
C PRO A 10 -3.35 8.73 8.29
N ALA A 11 -3.87 7.83 9.12
CA ALA A 11 -3.22 7.46 10.37
C ALA A 11 -1.79 6.92 10.11
N GLY A 12 -0.80 7.45 10.83
CA GLY A 12 0.63 7.09 10.65
C GLY A 12 1.32 7.80 9.47
N TRP A 13 0.65 8.76 8.84
CA TRP A 13 1.21 9.58 7.77
C TRP A 13 1.30 11.04 8.19
N ASP A 14 2.38 11.69 7.76
CA ASP A 14 2.62 13.12 7.90
C ASP A 14 3.03 13.73 6.55
N GLU A 15 3.16 15.05 6.51
CA GLU A 15 3.51 15.78 5.29
C GLU A 15 4.90 15.41 4.79
N ARG A 16 5.86 15.21 5.71
CA ARG A 16 7.24 14.86 5.37
C ARG A 16 7.29 13.51 4.66
N ARG A 17 6.65 12.49 5.21
CA ARG A 17 6.57 11.15 4.60
C ARG A 17 5.86 11.20 3.25
N THR A 18 4.75 11.93 3.17
CA THR A 18 3.99 12.05 1.93
C THR A 18 4.83 12.70 0.83
N LYS A 19 5.54 13.78 1.14
CA LYS A 19 6.41 14.47 0.20
C LYS A 19 7.59 13.59 -0.23
N ALA A 20 8.26 12.92 0.71
CA ALA A 20 9.38 12.04 0.39
C ALA A 20 8.99 10.89 -0.57
N ILE A 21 7.80 10.31 -0.37
CA ILE A 21 7.28 9.27 -1.26
C ILE A 21 6.94 9.84 -2.64
N ALA A 22 6.30 11.02 -2.70
CA ALA A 22 6.00 11.67 -3.97
C ALA A 22 7.29 12.01 -4.75
N ASP A 23 8.25 12.66 -4.09
CA ASP A 23 9.55 13.02 -4.69
C ASP A 23 10.30 11.77 -5.21
N TYR A 24 10.20 10.62 -4.51
CA TYR A 24 10.79 9.36 -4.96
C TYR A 24 10.18 8.88 -6.28
N TYR A 25 8.86 8.74 -6.33
CA TYR A 25 8.17 8.21 -7.51
C TYR A 25 8.17 9.19 -8.68
N ASP A 26 8.18 10.51 -8.43
CA ASP A 26 8.26 11.53 -9.48
C ASP A 26 9.63 11.54 -10.21
N ASN A 27 10.68 11.05 -9.55
CA ASN A 27 12.04 10.98 -10.11
C ASN A 27 12.50 9.55 -10.44
N GLN A 28 11.63 8.55 -10.24
CA GLN A 28 11.92 7.17 -10.59
C GLN A 28 11.98 7.01 -12.11
N SER A 29 13.01 6.30 -12.59
CA SER A 29 13.10 5.93 -14.01
C SER A 29 12.17 4.75 -14.35
N ASP A 30 11.79 4.64 -15.63
CA ASP A 30 10.97 3.52 -16.10
C ASP A 30 11.60 2.14 -15.80
N GLU A 31 12.94 2.05 -15.87
CA GLU A 31 13.68 0.82 -15.57
C GLU A 31 13.61 0.46 -14.08
N GLU A 32 13.77 1.43 -13.19
CA GLU A 32 13.62 1.24 -11.74
C GLU A 32 12.18 0.84 -11.38
N ALA A 33 11.18 1.50 -11.99
CA ALA A 33 9.77 1.16 -11.79
C ALA A 33 9.47 -0.29 -12.24
N ALA A 34 10.00 -0.71 -13.40
CA ALA A 34 9.87 -2.08 -13.88
C ALA A 34 10.56 -3.09 -12.94
N ALA A 35 11.76 -2.77 -12.47
CA ALA A 35 12.50 -3.62 -11.54
C ALA A 35 11.77 -3.79 -10.19
N GLU A 36 11.17 -2.73 -9.64
CA GLU A 36 10.37 -2.81 -8.41
C GLU A 36 9.14 -3.70 -8.58
N ILE A 37 8.44 -3.59 -9.72
CA ILE A 37 7.30 -4.45 -10.04
C ILE A 37 7.75 -5.91 -10.08
N ASP A 38 8.83 -6.22 -10.81
CA ASP A 38 9.39 -7.57 -10.91
C ASP A 38 9.79 -8.14 -9.55
N LEU A 39 10.39 -7.32 -8.67
CA LEU A 39 10.73 -7.72 -7.31
C LEU A 39 9.49 -8.04 -6.49
N GLY A 40 8.41 -7.26 -6.63
CA GLY A 40 7.13 -7.53 -5.98
C GLY A 40 6.57 -8.92 -6.31
N PHE A 41 6.75 -9.40 -7.55
CA PHE A 41 6.33 -10.73 -7.99
C PHE A 41 7.26 -11.87 -7.55
N LYS A 42 8.52 -11.56 -7.20
CA LYS A 42 9.54 -12.55 -6.81
C LYS A 42 9.58 -12.83 -5.31
N GLN A 43 8.74 -12.17 -4.50
CA GLN A 43 8.68 -12.41 -3.06
C GLN A 43 8.16 -13.82 -2.75
N GLU A 44 8.97 -14.64 -2.07
CA GLU A 44 8.64 -16.04 -1.77
C GLU A 44 7.45 -16.22 -0.80
N THR A 45 7.15 -15.17 -0.03
CA THR A 45 6.09 -15.19 1.01
C THR A 45 4.72 -14.79 0.48
N GLU A 46 4.64 -14.24 -0.73
CA GLU A 46 3.42 -13.66 -1.30
C GLU A 46 3.07 -14.34 -2.62
N THR A 47 1.79 -14.31 -3.00
CA THR A 47 1.34 -14.89 -4.27
C THR A 47 0.29 -14.02 -4.93
N VAL A 48 0.33 -13.95 -6.27
CA VAL A 48 -0.61 -13.14 -7.06
C VAL A 48 -1.71 -14.05 -7.61
N VAL A 49 -2.96 -13.68 -7.32
CA VAL A 49 -4.15 -14.43 -7.73
C VAL A 49 -5.15 -13.52 -8.45
N ILE A 50 -5.75 -14.03 -9.52
CA ILE A 50 -6.85 -13.35 -10.22
C ILE A 50 -8.14 -13.58 -9.44
N VAL A 51 -8.84 -12.49 -9.11
CA VAL A 51 -10.07 -12.55 -8.31
C VAL A 51 -11.19 -11.72 -8.95
N PRO A 52 -12.44 -12.23 -8.98
CA PRO A 52 -13.59 -11.41 -9.35
C PRO A 52 -13.71 -10.19 -8.44
N LYS A 53 -13.90 -8.99 -9.02
CA LYS A 53 -13.98 -7.72 -8.28
C LYS A 53 -14.95 -7.75 -7.09
N LYS A 54 -16.10 -8.42 -7.25
CA LYS A 54 -17.12 -8.58 -6.19
C LYS A 54 -16.61 -9.29 -4.93
N LEU A 55 -15.54 -10.10 -5.05
CA LEU A 55 -14.97 -10.86 -3.94
C LEU A 55 -13.81 -10.14 -3.24
N VAL A 56 -13.26 -9.07 -3.82
CA VAL A 56 -12.12 -8.32 -3.26
C VAL A 56 -12.36 -7.88 -1.80
N PRO A 57 -13.54 -7.34 -1.42
CA PRO A 57 -13.78 -6.97 -0.02
C PRO A 57 -13.74 -8.16 0.95
N ALA A 58 -14.21 -9.34 0.51
CA ALA A 58 -14.22 -10.54 1.34
C ALA A 58 -12.80 -11.09 1.56
N ILE A 59 -11.98 -11.10 0.51
CA ILE A 59 -10.58 -11.55 0.55
C ILE A 59 -9.75 -10.61 1.44
N LYS A 60 -9.90 -9.29 1.31
CA LYS A 60 -9.24 -8.31 2.19
C LYS A 60 -9.54 -8.56 3.67
N ARG A 61 -10.80 -8.86 4.01
CA ARG A 61 -11.20 -9.21 5.39
C ARG A 61 -10.55 -10.51 5.86
N LEU A 62 -10.43 -11.52 4.99
CA LEU A 62 -9.77 -12.79 5.31
C LEU A 62 -8.29 -12.59 5.64
N ILE A 63 -7.56 -11.88 4.77
CA ILE A 63 -6.14 -11.56 4.98
C ILE A 63 -5.93 -10.79 6.29
N ALA A 64 -6.74 -9.77 6.54
CA ALA A 64 -6.66 -8.98 7.77
C ALA A 64 -6.89 -9.80 9.06
N ARG A 65 -7.67 -10.89 9.00
CA ARG A 65 -7.83 -11.81 10.14
C ARG A 65 -6.61 -12.71 10.31
N GLY A 66 -6.07 -13.26 9.22
CA GLY A 66 -4.86 -14.09 9.26
C GLY A 66 -3.65 -13.33 9.79
N CYS A 67 -3.48 -12.06 9.40
CA CYS A 67 -2.38 -11.21 9.81
C CYS A 67 -2.43 -10.78 11.30
N ARG A 68 -3.57 -10.95 11.98
CA ARG A 68 -3.73 -10.66 13.42
C ARG A 68 -3.49 -11.88 14.32
N ALA A 69 -3.39 -13.06 13.73
CA ALA A 69 -3.24 -14.32 14.46
C ALA A 69 -1.77 -14.81 14.51
N GLY A 70 -0.83 -14.00 14.00
CA GLY A 70 0.62 -14.21 14.05
C GLY A 70 1.30 -13.20 14.95
#